data_AF-A0A1S3I1A6-F1
#
_entry.id   AF-A0A1S3I1A6-F1
#
_cell.length_a   1.000
_cell.length_b   1.000
_cell.length_c   1.000
_cell.angle_alpha   90.00
_cell.angle_beta   90.00
_cell.angle_gamma   90.00
#
_symmetry.space_group_name_H-M   'P 1'
#
loop_
_entity.id
_entity.type
_entity.pdbx_description
1 polymer ?
#
loop_
_entity_poly.entity_id
_entity_poly.type
_entity_poly.pdbx_seq_one_letter_code
_entity_poly.pdbx_strand_id
1 'polypeptide(L)'
;MGRNALWFLSVLIPVAVHGSFDTSGVYFNGDFNRFLDDPLTVLTTKANVSAGQCASSCLSNSECYSVNYRQENGTCELHAPSSPGGTSPSCLMGWHHYSRENFTRLENPCARGVCGRSGSCSYACQGDVLVPSCACGANADPTHCDSYAVATENNKRFRLFWWWEAGASWPSGYTDVLQDDYGTCTPDQAVCLSRLPSGLTESEQELLAIDGQGTKYIWAFDPNNNIAHAVWTTLTERTEYAYNVLRDQNNWVPYWNSGSTNYGTYAQDSFMYRDQNGIKSLMLDDDQCDCYTTLQMGHSLCSGGTSSGRDNILGPDNIYDPGCNYPEPGKSLYLYFRDDDDCLVNDCAPGTLCVDGINTYTCV
;
A
#
# COMPACT_ATOMS: atom_id res chain seq x y z
N MET A 1 -28.16 23.32 60.08
CA MET A 1 -26.85 23.19 60.75
C MET A 1 -26.48 21.71 60.76
N GLY A 2 -25.34 21.35 60.17
CA GLY A 2 -24.87 19.96 60.13
C GLY A 2 -24.09 19.66 58.85
N ARG A 3 -22.78 19.88 58.90
CA ARG A 3 -21.79 19.43 57.90
C ARG A 3 -21.67 17.91 57.98
N ASN A 4 -21.46 17.23 56.84
CA ASN A 4 -20.54 16.10 56.74
C ASN A 4 -20.17 15.86 55.26
N ALA A 5 -18.90 16.06 54.97
CA ALA A 5 -18.24 15.73 53.72
C ALA A 5 -17.83 14.25 53.75
N LEU A 6 -18.11 13.52 52.68
CA LEU A 6 -17.54 12.20 52.41
C LEU A 6 -16.89 12.25 51.03
N TRP A 7 -15.57 12.11 51.05
CA TRP A 7 -14.69 12.03 49.90
C TRP A 7 -14.84 10.66 49.24
N PHE A 8 -15.10 10.61 47.94
CA PHE A 8 -14.84 9.43 47.12
C PHE A 8 -13.48 9.60 46.45
N LEU A 9 -12.53 8.75 46.85
CA LEU A 9 -11.24 8.56 46.20
C LEU A 9 -11.46 7.53 45.06
N SER A 10 -11.55 7.99 43.82
CA SER A 10 -11.49 7.10 42.66
C SER A 10 -10.02 6.90 42.30
N VAL A 11 -9.51 5.70 42.54
CA VAL A 11 -8.20 5.25 42.06
C VAL A 11 -8.33 4.96 40.56
N LEU A 12 -7.78 5.84 39.73
CA LEU A 12 -7.54 5.56 38.32
C LEU A 12 -6.19 4.83 38.20
N ILE A 13 -6.25 3.60 37.70
CA ILE A 13 -5.09 2.83 37.23
C ILE A 13 -4.74 3.38 35.84
N PRO A 14 -3.52 3.91 35.58
CA PRO A 14 -3.13 4.24 34.22
C PRO A 14 -2.83 2.95 33.43
N VAL A 15 -3.61 2.74 32.37
CA VAL A 15 -3.28 1.82 31.27
C VAL A 15 -2.13 2.45 30.48
N ALA A 16 -1.11 1.65 30.17
CA ALA A 16 0.07 2.08 29.41
C ALA A 16 -0.32 2.47 27.98
N VAL A 17 -0.20 3.75 27.66
CA VAL A 17 -0.27 4.30 26.30
C VAL A 17 1.15 4.32 25.73
N HIS A 18 1.32 3.89 24.47
CA HIS A 18 2.56 4.00 23.72
C HIS A 18 3.05 5.47 23.75
N GLY A 19 4.15 5.71 24.46
CA GLY A 19 4.63 7.04 24.80
C GLY A 19 5.47 7.67 23.70
N SER A 20 4.90 8.67 23.03
CA SER A 20 5.66 9.82 22.51
C SER A 20 6.19 10.62 23.70
N PHE A 21 7.51 10.81 23.80
CA PHE A 21 8.11 11.58 24.88
C PHE A 21 8.07 13.09 24.57
N ASP A 22 7.37 13.84 25.41
CA ASP A 22 7.43 15.29 25.49
C ASP A 22 8.45 15.70 26.57
N THR A 23 9.53 16.34 26.14
CA THR A 23 10.07 17.53 26.83
C THR A 23 10.71 18.45 25.78
N SER A 24 10.00 19.51 25.42
CA SER A 24 10.53 20.74 24.81
C SER A 24 11.42 20.57 23.55
N GLY A 25 10.76 20.39 22.40
CA GLY A 25 11.19 21.01 21.13
C GLY A 25 12.15 20.25 20.21
N VAL A 26 12.49 18.98 20.45
CA VAL A 26 13.22 18.13 19.49
C VAL A 26 12.69 16.70 19.56
N TYR A 27 12.18 16.18 18.44
CA TYR A 27 11.67 14.81 18.32
C TYR A 27 12.82 13.89 17.91
N PHE A 28 13.11 12.85 18.70
CA PHE A 28 13.88 11.70 18.22
C PHE A 28 12.92 10.74 17.55
N ASN A 29 13.19 10.39 16.29
CA ASN A 29 12.48 9.29 15.65
C ASN A 29 13.03 7.98 16.23
N GLY A 30 12.18 7.24 16.92
CA GLY A 30 12.53 5.93 17.47
C GLY A 30 12.36 4.88 16.39
N ASP A 31 13.46 4.44 15.79
CA ASP A 31 13.44 3.31 14.85
C ASP A 31 13.98 2.07 15.57
N PHE A 32 13.09 1.09 15.82
CA PHE A 32 13.53 -0.23 16.25
C PHE A 32 14.39 -0.84 15.14
N ASN A 33 15.67 -1.09 15.45
CA ASN A 33 16.65 -1.76 14.58
C ASN A 33 17.14 -0.98 13.35
N ARG A 34 17.14 0.35 13.35
CA ARG A 34 17.80 1.11 12.28
C ARG A 34 19.24 1.48 12.67
N PHE A 35 20.20 1.06 11.86
CA PHE A 35 21.59 1.51 11.96
C PHE A 35 21.88 2.50 10.82
N LEU A 36 22.68 3.52 11.13
CA LEU A 36 23.26 4.41 10.14
C LEU A 36 24.43 3.67 9.48
N ASP A 37 24.49 3.66 8.14
CA ASP A 37 25.62 3.12 7.38
C ASP A 37 26.91 3.96 7.51
N ASP A 38 26.85 5.08 8.26
CA ASP A 38 27.99 5.92 8.54
C ASP A 38 28.78 5.41 9.76
N PRO A 39 30.12 5.39 9.69
CA PRO A 39 30.92 5.01 10.84
C PRO A 39 30.77 6.04 11.97
N LEU A 40 30.56 5.55 13.19
CA LEU A 40 30.27 6.37 14.36
C LEU A 40 31.39 6.24 15.40
N THR A 41 31.84 7.37 15.95
CA THR A 41 32.78 7.39 17.08
C THR A 41 31.98 7.44 18.38
N VAL A 42 32.22 6.50 19.30
CA VAL A 42 31.63 6.56 20.65
C VAL A 42 32.24 7.74 21.41
N LEU A 43 31.43 8.74 21.71
CA LEU A 43 31.80 9.89 22.54
C LEU A 43 31.86 9.51 24.01
N THR A 44 30.85 8.78 24.48
CA THR A 44 30.76 8.34 25.87
C THR A 44 29.77 7.19 26.03
N THR A 45 30.01 6.36 27.04
CA THR A 45 29.12 5.28 27.46
C THR A 45 28.64 5.55 28.89
N LYS A 46 27.35 5.42 29.14
CA LYS A 46 26.69 5.54 30.44
C LYS A 46 25.97 4.24 30.75
N ALA A 47 25.90 3.86 32.03
CA ALA A 47 25.15 2.70 32.50
C ALA A 47 24.05 3.12 33.47
N ASN A 48 23.03 2.27 33.64
CA ASN A 48 21.91 2.49 34.55
C ASN A 48 21.14 3.81 34.30
N VAL A 49 21.02 4.20 33.04
CA VAL A 49 20.22 5.37 32.64
C VAL A 49 18.94 4.92 31.93
N SER A 50 17.89 5.72 32.01
CA SER A 50 16.71 5.57 31.16
C SER A 50 17.00 6.06 29.74
N ALA A 51 16.19 5.59 28.77
CA ALA A 51 16.25 6.08 27.39
C ALA A 51 16.10 7.62 27.31
N GLY A 52 15.22 8.20 28.12
CA GLY A 52 15.04 9.65 28.20
C GLY A 52 16.31 10.38 28.69
N GLN A 53 16.97 9.88 29.74
CA GLN A 53 18.24 10.43 30.22
C GLN A 53 19.38 10.27 29.20
N CYS A 54 19.36 9.19 28.42
CA CYS A 54 20.29 8.97 27.31
C CYS A 54 20.10 10.02 26.21
N ALA A 55 18.86 10.23 25.77
CA ALA A 55 18.51 11.25 24.78
C ALA A 55 18.83 12.67 25.25
N SER A 56 18.46 13.04 26.48
CA SER A 56 18.80 14.35 27.06
C SER A 56 20.32 14.57 27.12
N SER A 57 21.09 13.53 27.42
CA SER A 57 22.56 13.60 27.41
C SER A 57 23.09 13.91 26.02
N CYS A 58 22.53 13.30 24.98
CA CYS A 58 22.90 13.60 23.60
C CYS A 58 22.51 15.02 23.19
N LEU A 59 21.31 15.48 23.54
CA LEU A 59 20.87 16.84 23.26
C LEU A 59 21.75 17.90 23.94
N SER A 60 22.26 17.61 25.13
CA SER A 60 23.17 18.50 25.85
C SER A 60 24.61 18.53 25.30
N ASN A 61 24.98 17.58 24.44
CA ASN A 61 26.30 17.48 23.85
C ASN A 61 26.23 17.87 22.36
N SER A 62 26.86 18.98 21.97
CA SER A 62 26.84 19.48 20.58
C SER A 62 27.50 18.56 19.55
N GLU A 63 28.35 17.63 19.97
CA GLU A 63 29.01 16.65 19.09
C GLU A 63 28.18 15.38 18.93
N CYS A 64 27.16 15.17 19.77
CA CYS A 64 26.34 13.97 19.72
C CYS A 64 25.32 14.05 18.57
N TYR A 65 25.41 13.08 17.67
CA TYR A 65 24.58 12.91 16.49
C TYR A 65 23.53 11.81 16.67
N SER A 66 23.88 10.74 17.40
CA SER A 66 22.98 9.61 17.65
C SER A 66 23.32 8.93 18.98
N VAL A 67 22.39 8.09 19.46
CA VAL A 67 22.59 7.27 20.65
C VAL A 67 22.20 5.82 20.41
N ASN A 68 22.94 4.90 21.01
CA ASN A 68 22.55 3.50 21.19
C ASN A 68 22.12 3.28 22.63
N TYR A 69 21.01 2.61 22.86
CA TYR A 69 20.47 2.32 24.18
C TYR A 69 20.14 0.83 24.34
N ARG A 70 20.62 0.19 25.40
CA ARG A 70 20.29 -1.20 25.74
C ARG A 70 19.36 -1.21 26.96
N GLN A 71 18.12 -1.64 26.74
CA GLN A 71 17.09 -1.63 27.79
C GLN A 71 17.41 -2.59 28.95
N GLU A 72 17.99 -3.75 28.65
CA GLU A 72 18.27 -4.81 29.63
C GLU A 72 19.09 -4.35 30.84
N ASN A 73 20.03 -3.42 30.62
CA ASN A 73 20.95 -2.93 31.66
C ASN A 73 21.05 -1.40 31.70
N GLY A 74 20.16 -0.70 30.99
CA GLY A 74 20.17 0.76 30.88
C GLY A 74 21.47 1.33 30.35
N THR A 75 22.19 0.59 29.48
CA THR A 75 23.44 1.11 28.87
C THR A 75 23.09 2.07 27.75
N CYS A 76 23.84 3.16 27.65
CA CYS A 76 23.64 4.24 26.69
C CYS A 76 24.99 4.65 26.10
N GLU A 77 25.11 4.65 24.79
CA GLU A 77 26.28 5.15 24.06
C GLU A 77 25.87 6.38 23.25
N LEU A 78 26.67 7.44 23.33
CA LEU A 78 26.49 8.65 22.53
C LEU A 78 27.52 8.61 21.41
N HIS A 79 27.11 8.95 20.21
CA HIS A 79 27.96 8.85 19.02
C HIS A 79 28.10 10.19 18.32
N ALA A 80 29.30 10.46 17.82
CA ALA A 80 29.59 11.51 16.85
C ALA A 80 29.75 10.90 15.45
N PRO A 81 29.52 11.68 14.37
CA PRO A 81 29.92 11.28 13.03
C PRO A 81 31.44 11.07 13.01
N SER A 82 31.92 9.95 12.50
CA SER A 82 33.36 9.75 12.34
C SER A 82 33.85 10.26 10.98
N SER A 83 35.15 10.52 10.88
CA SER A 83 35.84 10.72 9.60
C SER A 83 35.69 9.46 8.73
N PRO A 84 35.62 9.58 7.40
CA PRO A 84 35.43 8.42 6.51
C PRO A 84 36.58 7.42 6.72
N GLY A 85 36.27 6.25 7.30
CA GLY A 85 37.25 5.20 7.60
C GLY A 85 37.00 4.39 8.88
N GLY A 86 36.00 4.73 9.70
CA GLY A 86 35.63 3.88 10.85
C GLY A 86 34.92 2.59 10.41
N THR A 87 35.02 1.55 11.24
CA THR A 87 34.28 0.31 11.03
C THR A 87 32.81 0.51 11.39
N SER A 88 31.92 0.05 10.51
CA SER A 88 30.47 0.03 10.76
C SER A 88 30.16 -0.87 11.97
N PRO A 89 29.21 -0.53 12.85
CA PRO A 89 28.96 -1.32 14.04
C PRO A 89 28.44 -2.72 13.69
N SER A 90 29.04 -3.74 14.29
CA SER A 90 28.57 -5.14 14.25
C SER A 90 27.16 -5.27 14.83
N CYS A 91 26.33 -6.19 14.31
CA CYS A 91 25.01 -6.56 14.85
C CYS A 91 25.10 -7.00 16.33
N LEU A 92 24.98 -6.06 17.27
CA LEU A 92 24.90 -6.37 18.70
C LEU A 92 23.41 -6.47 19.09
N MET A 93 22.90 -7.69 19.29
CA MET A 93 21.52 -7.90 19.75
C MET A 93 21.24 -7.13 21.06
N GLY A 94 20.04 -6.56 21.20
CA GLY A 94 19.59 -5.87 22.43
C GLY A 94 19.86 -4.36 22.50
N TRP A 95 20.30 -3.72 21.41
CA TRP A 95 20.47 -2.25 21.36
C TRP A 95 19.39 -1.58 20.49
N HIS A 96 18.91 -0.43 20.94
CA HIS A 96 17.99 0.48 20.25
C HIS A 96 18.76 1.72 19.80
N HIS A 97 18.55 2.19 18.58
CA HIS A 97 19.24 3.36 18.03
C HIS A 97 18.30 4.57 17.93
N TYR A 98 18.82 5.77 18.19
CA TYR A 98 18.08 7.02 18.03
C TYR A 98 18.98 8.09 17.42
N SER A 99 18.55 8.75 16.33
CA SER A 99 19.28 9.83 15.65
C SER A 99 18.70 11.22 15.92
N ARG A 100 19.54 12.26 15.96
CA ARG A 100 19.18 13.63 16.37
C ARG A 100 18.57 14.54 15.28
N GLU A 101 18.60 14.13 14.01
CA GLU A 101 18.18 14.87 12.80
C GLU A 101 18.64 16.35 12.67
N ASN A 102 19.71 16.54 11.88
CA ASN A 102 19.72 17.42 10.72
C ASN A 102 21.06 17.29 9.97
N PHE A 103 21.15 16.37 9.01
CA PHE A 103 21.97 16.50 7.81
C PHE A 103 21.40 15.62 6.71
N THR A 104 21.19 16.22 5.56
CA THR A 104 20.55 15.71 4.36
C THR A 104 21.22 14.47 3.75
N ARG A 105 20.36 13.55 3.31
CA ARG A 105 20.56 12.57 2.22
C ARG A 105 21.58 11.45 2.48
N LEU A 106 21.17 10.50 3.32
CA LEU A 106 21.49 9.09 3.10
C LEU A 106 20.20 8.41 2.61
N GLU A 107 20.25 7.89 1.38
CA GLU A 107 19.12 7.21 0.77
C GLU A 107 18.80 5.94 1.56
N ASN A 108 17.60 5.87 2.11
CA ASN A 108 17.06 4.68 2.76
C ASN A 108 16.96 3.54 1.73
N PRO A 109 17.62 2.38 1.93
CA PRO A 109 17.46 1.22 1.05
C PRO A 109 16.01 0.70 1.02
N CYS A 110 15.24 0.86 2.10
CA CYS A 110 13.79 0.61 2.12
C CYS A 110 12.98 1.70 1.36
N ALA A 111 13.57 2.85 0.99
CA ALA A 111 12.92 3.83 0.10
C ALA A 111 13.07 3.50 -1.40
N ARG A 112 13.83 2.45 -1.76
CA ARG A 112 13.94 1.93 -3.13
C ARG A 112 13.07 0.69 -3.41
N GLY A 113 12.03 0.45 -2.60
CA GLY A 113 11.04 -0.59 -2.92
C GLY A 113 11.51 -2.03 -2.73
N VAL A 114 12.55 -2.28 -1.90
CA VAL A 114 13.08 -3.63 -1.65
C VAL A 114 12.08 -4.52 -0.87
N CYS A 115 11.21 -3.92 -0.06
CA CYS A 115 9.97 -4.54 0.40
C CYS A 115 8.83 -3.65 -0.11
N GLY A 116 7.90 -4.21 -0.89
CA GLY A 116 6.73 -3.48 -1.38
C GLY A 116 5.95 -2.78 -0.26
N ARG A 117 5.09 -1.84 -0.64
CA ARG A 117 4.48 -0.77 0.19
C ARG A 117 3.68 -1.19 1.44
N SER A 118 3.62 -2.46 1.82
CA SER A 118 2.87 -2.96 2.98
C SER A 118 3.64 -3.86 3.96
N GLY A 119 4.91 -4.19 3.70
CA GLY A 119 5.72 -4.96 4.66
C GLY A 119 6.39 -4.06 5.71
N SER A 120 6.40 -4.48 6.97
CA SER A 120 7.40 -3.95 7.91
C SER A 120 8.79 -4.34 7.42
N CYS A 121 9.53 -3.39 6.83
CA CYS A 121 10.94 -3.55 6.47
C CYS A 121 11.70 -3.76 7.79
N SER A 122 12.06 -5.01 8.10
CA SER A 122 12.92 -5.32 9.24
C SER A 122 14.32 -5.65 8.75
N TYR A 123 15.32 -5.45 9.59
CA TYR A 123 16.67 -5.83 9.27
C TYR A 123 16.97 -7.21 9.89
N ALA A 124 17.51 -8.14 9.10
CA ALA A 124 18.05 -9.39 9.61
C ALA A 124 19.56 -9.44 9.38
N CYS A 125 20.30 -10.02 10.32
CA CYS A 125 21.74 -10.22 10.15
C CYS A 125 21.94 -11.56 9.43
N GLN A 126 22.56 -11.52 8.24
CA GLN A 126 23.03 -12.71 7.54
C GLN A 126 24.55 -12.76 7.67
N GLY A 127 25.02 -13.36 8.75
CA GLY A 127 26.41 -13.23 9.20
C GLY A 127 26.69 -11.83 9.75
N ASP A 128 27.79 -11.21 9.34
CA ASP A 128 28.18 -9.84 9.76
C ASP A 128 27.55 -8.74 8.89
N VAL A 129 26.65 -9.10 7.97
CA VAL A 129 26.02 -8.18 7.01
C VAL A 129 24.54 -8.00 7.34
N LEU A 130 24.14 -6.74 7.46
CA LEU A 130 22.74 -6.32 7.57
C LEU A 130 22.08 -6.45 6.18
N VAL A 131 21.12 -7.37 6.08
CA VAL A 131 20.29 -7.52 4.87
C VAL A 131 18.85 -7.08 5.17
N PRO A 132 18.18 -6.40 4.23
CA PRO A 132 16.75 -6.14 4.33
C PRO A 132 16.00 -7.49 4.40
N SER A 133 15.19 -7.66 5.43
CA SER A 133 14.35 -8.83 5.64
C SER A 133 12.89 -8.40 5.69
N CYS A 134 12.15 -8.73 4.63
CA CYS A 134 10.71 -8.61 4.66
C CYS A 134 10.17 -9.77 5.51
N ALA A 135 9.80 -9.49 6.76
CA ALA A 135 9.34 -10.53 7.68
C ALA A 135 7.92 -10.99 7.30
N CYS A 136 7.82 -12.19 6.71
CA CYS A 136 6.63 -13.01 6.87
C CYS A 136 6.68 -13.62 8.29
N GLY A 137 5.56 -13.65 9.01
CA GLY A 137 5.49 -14.32 10.31
C GLY A 137 6.10 -15.73 10.21
N ALA A 138 6.86 -16.14 11.22
CA ALA A 138 7.85 -17.22 11.15
C ALA A 138 7.32 -18.65 10.84
N ASN A 139 6.06 -18.82 10.43
CA ASN A 139 5.48 -20.08 9.99
C ASN A 139 4.53 -19.95 8.77
N ALA A 140 4.55 -18.83 8.03
CA ALA A 140 3.75 -18.70 6.81
C ALA A 140 4.39 -19.49 5.65
N ASP A 141 3.56 -20.26 4.94
CA ASP A 141 3.89 -20.88 3.65
C ASP A 141 4.48 -19.81 2.70
N PRO A 142 5.65 -20.02 2.08
CA PRO A 142 6.29 -19.03 1.21
C PRO A 142 5.51 -18.66 -0.06
N THR A 143 4.35 -19.28 -0.32
CA THR A 143 3.73 -19.23 -1.65
C THR A 143 2.52 -18.34 -1.86
N HIS A 144 1.91 -17.68 -0.88
CA HIS A 144 0.87 -16.65 -1.12
C HIS A 144 0.24 -16.19 0.20
N CYS A 145 0.03 -14.88 0.42
CA CYS A 145 -1.28 -14.31 0.81
C CYS A 145 -1.31 -12.86 1.36
N ASP A 146 -0.21 -12.18 1.73
CA ASP A 146 -0.34 -10.86 2.41
C ASP A 146 0.51 -9.67 1.88
N SER A 147 1.12 -9.81 0.71
CA SER A 147 2.09 -8.80 0.24
C SER A 147 1.51 -7.67 -0.61
N TYR A 148 0.22 -7.72 -0.95
CA TYR A 148 -0.39 -6.72 -1.83
C TYR A 148 -0.85 -5.51 -1.02
N ALA A 149 -0.69 -4.31 -1.59
CA ALA A 149 -0.97 -3.07 -0.88
C ALA A 149 -2.45 -2.99 -0.50
N VAL A 150 -2.70 -2.44 0.69
CA VAL A 150 -4.05 -2.23 1.21
C VAL A 150 -4.34 -0.73 1.27
N ALA A 151 -5.51 -0.33 0.77
CA ALA A 151 -6.07 1.00 0.91
C ALA A 151 -7.24 0.98 1.90
N THR A 152 -7.51 2.13 2.52
CA THR A 152 -8.70 2.31 3.36
C THR A 152 -9.48 3.52 2.89
N GLU A 153 -10.73 3.32 2.49
CA GLU A 153 -11.63 4.37 2.04
C GLU A 153 -13.00 4.13 2.68
N ASN A 154 -13.65 5.16 3.23
CA ASN A 154 -14.96 5.04 3.88
C ASN A 154 -15.05 3.97 4.99
N ASN A 155 -13.98 3.82 5.78
CA ASN A 155 -13.84 2.76 6.80
C ASN A 155 -13.93 1.34 6.22
N LYS A 156 -13.76 1.21 4.91
CA LYS A 156 -13.64 -0.06 4.20
C LYS A 156 -12.20 -0.23 3.78
N ARG A 157 -11.69 -1.44 3.99
CA ARG A 157 -10.40 -1.93 3.55
C ARG A 157 -10.52 -2.51 2.13
N PHE A 158 -9.53 -2.23 1.31
CA PHE A 158 -9.45 -2.64 -0.08
C PHE A 158 -8.06 -3.17 -0.38
N ARG A 159 -7.95 -4.32 -1.05
CA ARG A 159 -6.66 -4.93 -1.39
C ARG A 159 -6.36 -4.83 -2.87
N LEU A 160 -5.14 -4.42 -3.18
CA LEU A 160 -4.66 -4.24 -4.55
C LEU A 160 -4.70 -5.58 -5.28
N PHE A 161 -5.06 -5.58 -6.56
CA PHE A 161 -4.92 -6.75 -7.43
C PHE A 161 -4.35 -6.41 -8.81
N TRP A 162 -4.49 -5.17 -9.27
CA TRP A 162 -4.01 -4.76 -10.59
C TRP A 162 -3.36 -3.39 -10.48
N TRP A 163 -2.21 -3.18 -11.14
CA TRP A 163 -1.57 -1.87 -11.15
C TRP A 163 -0.70 -1.63 -12.39
N TRP A 164 -0.56 -0.35 -12.70
CA TRP A 164 0.38 0.16 -13.69
C TRP A 164 1.02 1.44 -13.16
N GLU A 165 2.34 1.45 -13.02
CA GLU A 165 3.10 2.64 -12.64
C GLU A 165 3.39 3.55 -13.84
N ALA A 166 3.39 4.86 -13.60
CA ALA A 166 3.66 5.85 -14.63
C ALA A 166 5.09 5.69 -15.19
N GLY A 167 5.20 5.59 -16.51
CA GLY A 167 6.44 5.33 -17.23
C GLY A 167 6.80 3.86 -17.37
N ALA A 168 5.98 2.94 -16.86
CA ALA A 168 6.22 1.51 -17.03
C ALA A 168 6.15 1.09 -18.51
N SER A 169 6.84 -0.01 -18.84
CA SER A 169 6.80 -0.61 -20.17
C SER A 169 5.83 -1.79 -20.17
N TRP A 170 5.17 -2.01 -21.31
CA TRP A 170 4.31 -3.19 -21.48
C TRP A 170 5.12 -4.48 -21.27
N PRO A 171 4.66 -5.40 -20.42
CA PRO A 171 5.40 -6.64 -20.16
C PRO A 171 5.57 -7.49 -21.42
N SER A 172 6.78 -8.02 -21.63
CA SER A 172 7.08 -8.83 -22.82
C SER A 172 6.25 -10.11 -22.84
N GLY A 173 5.60 -10.40 -23.96
CA GLY A 173 4.78 -11.60 -24.15
C GLY A 173 3.36 -11.52 -23.61
N TYR A 174 2.99 -10.40 -22.98
CA TYR A 174 1.62 -10.20 -22.50
C TYR A 174 0.72 -9.76 -23.66
N THR A 175 -0.43 -10.40 -23.78
CA THR A 175 -1.45 -10.08 -24.78
C THR A 175 -2.78 -9.69 -24.15
N ASP A 176 -2.79 -9.42 -22.85
CA ASP A 176 -4.02 -9.24 -22.08
C ASP A 176 -3.79 -8.34 -20.86
N VAL A 177 -4.67 -7.37 -20.65
CA VAL A 177 -4.66 -6.52 -19.44
C VAL A 177 -5.06 -7.30 -18.18
N LEU A 178 -5.55 -8.53 -18.31
CA LEU A 178 -5.93 -9.46 -17.26
C LEU A 178 -5.21 -10.82 -17.42
N GLN A 179 -3.96 -10.77 -17.89
CA GLN A 179 -3.14 -11.94 -18.21
C GLN A 179 -2.97 -12.91 -17.03
N ASP A 180 -2.73 -12.37 -15.83
CA ASP A 180 -2.26 -13.12 -14.67
C ASP A 180 -3.39 -13.49 -13.69
N ASP A 181 -3.17 -14.56 -12.94
CA ASP A 181 -4.00 -14.90 -11.79
C ASP A 181 -3.59 -14.06 -10.57
N TYR A 182 -4.55 -13.79 -9.68
CA TYR A 182 -4.29 -13.06 -8.46
C TYR A 182 -3.13 -13.65 -7.65
N GLY A 183 -2.24 -12.78 -7.20
CA GLY A 183 -1.06 -13.13 -6.40
C GLY A 183 0.16 -13.58 -7.21
N THR A 184 0.04 -13.73 -8.54
CA THR A 184 1.19 -14.08 -9.41
C THR A 184 2.25 -12.97 -9.44
N CYS A 185 1.81 -11.71 -9.40
CA CYS A 185 2.70 -10.57 -9.44
C CYS A 185 3.50 -10.43 -8.14
N THR A 186 4.72 -9.94 -8.23
CA THR A 186 5.50 -9.56 -7.05
C THR A 186 5.32 -8.06 -6.75
N PRO A 187 5.23 -7.64 -5.47
CA PRO A 187 4.92 -6.24 -5.12
C PRO A 187 5.92 -5.19 -5.60
N ASP A 188 7.12 -5.60 -6.02
CA ASP A 188 8.19 -4.75 -6.55
C ASP A 188 8.09 -4.54 -8.08
N GLN A 189 7.20 -5.24 -8.76
CA GLN A 189 6.95 -5.03 -10.19
C GLN A 189 6.25 -3.69 -10.44
N ALA A 190 6.66 -2.99 -11.50
CA ALA A 190 6.02 -1.75 -11.93
C ALA A 190 4.63 -1.96 -12.56
N VAL A 191 4.32 -3.19 -12.98
CA VAL A 191 3.05 -3.56 -13.63
C VAL A 191 2.60 -4.90 -13.08
N CYS A 192 1.30 -5.01 -12.78
CA CYS A 192 0.61 -6.25 -12.55
C CYS A 192 -0.71 -6.25 -13.29
N LEU A 193 -0.84 -7.19 -14.22
CA LEU A 193 -2.02 -7.35 -15.08
C LEU A 193 -2.86 -8.54 -14.59
N SER A 194 -3.15 -8.57 -13.29
CA SER A 194 -3.85 -9.72 -12.67
C SER A 194 -5.35 -9.53 -12.55
N ARG A 195 -6.05 -10.66 -12.48
CA ARG A 195 -7.49 -10.77 -12.27
C ARG A 195 -7.89 -10.64 -10.80
N LEU A 196 -9.18 -10.49 -10.56
CA LEU A 196 -9.72 -10.65 -9.21
C LEU A 196 -9.45 -12.06 -8.68
N PRO A 197 -9.22 -12.21 -7.36
CA PRO A 197 -9.05 -13.52 -6.77
C PRO A 197 -10.29 -14.39 -6.95
N SER A 198 -10.07 -15.70 -7.08
CA SER A 198 -11.15 -16.68 -7.06
C SER A 198 -11.80 -16.75 -5.68
N GLY A 199 -13.12 -16.98 -5.63
CA GLY A 199 -13.85 -17.18 -4.37
C GLY A 199 -14.47 -15.91 -3.79
N LEU A 200 -14.37 -14.78 -4.50
CA LEU A 200 -15.14 -13.59 -4.17
C LEU A 200 -16.62 -13.75 -4.60
N THR A 201 -17.53 -13.16 -3.83
CA THR A 201 -18.97 -13.10 -4.13
C THR A 201 -19.32 -11.77 -4.79
N GLU A 202 -19.83 -11.78 -6.02
CA GLU A 202 -20.13 -10.56 -6.80
C GLU A 202 -20.91 -9.50 -6.00
N SER A 203 -22.03 -9.87 -5.38
CA SER A 203 -22.91 -8.94 -4.67
C SER A 203 -22.34 -8.37 -3.36
N GLU A 204 -21.20 -8.87 -2.89
CA GLU A 204 -20.54 -8.43 -1.66
C GLU A 204 -19.30 -7.58 -1.97
N GLN A 205 -18.99 -7.37 -3.25
CA GLN A 205 -17.73 -6.81 -3.68
C GLN A 205 -17.86 -5.39 -4.22
N GLU A 206 -16.76 -4.66 -4.04
CA GLU A 206 -16.60 -3.30 -4.53
C GLU A 206 -15.25 -3.19 -5.24
N LEU A 207 -15.22 -2.46 -6.35
CA LEU A 207 -14.01 -2.11 -7.10
C LEU A 207 -13.61 -0.69 -6.71
N LEU A 208 -12.42 -0.51 -6.14
CA LEU A 208 -11.82 0.79 -5.94
C LEU A 208 -10.76 1.02 -7.03
N ALA A 209 -10.86 2.12 -7.76
CA ALA A 209 -9.83 2.58 -8.68
C ALA A 209 -9.20 3.88 -8.18
N ILE A 210 -7.89 3.98 -8.30
CA ILE A 210 -7.11 5.20 -8.00
C ILE A 210 -6.19 5.50 -9.17
N ASP A 211 -6.24 6.72 -9.71
CA ASP A 211 -5.33 7.16 -10.78
C ASP A 211 -4.13 7.96 -10.25
N GLY A 212 -3.18 8.25 -11.14
CA GLY A 212 -1.99 9.04 -10.83
C GLY A 212 -2.24 10.50 -10.45
N GLN A 213 -3.46 11.02 -10.65
CA GLN A 213 -3.88 12.35 -10.22
C GLN A 213 -4.48 12.33 -8.80
N GLY A 214 -4.67 11.14 -8.22
CA GLY A 214 -5.31 10.93 -6.94
C GLY A 214 -6.84 10.92 -7.01
N THR A 215 -7.42 10.86 -8.22
CA THR A 215 -8.85 10.59 -8.40
C THR A 215 -9.14 9.21 -7.87
N LYS A 216 -10.29 9.05 -7.20
CA LYS A 216 -10.74 7.77 -6.65
C LYS A 216 -12.18 7.54 -7.01
N TYR A 217 -12.52 6.37 -7.52
CA TYR A 217 -13.89 5.91 -7.74
C TYR A 217 -14.08 4.54 -7.10
N ILE A 218 -15.23 4.33 -6.48
CA ILE A 218 -15.63 3.04 -5.90
C ILE A 218 -16.92 2.59 -6.56
N TRP A 219 -16.95 1.41 -7.16
CA TRP A 219 -18.18 0.81 -7.66
C TRP A 219 -18.59 -0.37 -6.81
N ALA A 220 -19.88 -0.51 -6.53
CA ALA A 220 -20.43 -1.75 -5.96
C ALA A 220 -20.88 -2.66 -7.10
N PHE A 221 -20.44 -3.92 -7.10
CA PHE A 221 -20.90 -4.89 -8.08
C PHE A 221 -22.36 -5.28 -7.80
N ASP A 222 -23.15 -5.43 -8.87
CA ASP A 222 -24.55 -5.85 -8.81
C ASP A 222 -24.83 -6.83 -9.95
N PRO A 223 -25.13 -8.11 -9.67
CA PRO A 223 -25.41 -9.11 -10.70
C PRO A 223 -26.66 -8.79 -11.54
N ASN A 224 -27.51 -7.84 -11.11
CA ASN A 224 -28.68 -7.39 -11.87
C ASN A 224 -28.39 -6.18 -12.76
N ASN A 225 -27.22 -5.56 -12.64
CA ASN A 225 -26.76 -4.52 -13.54
C ASN A 225 -25.87 -5.14 -14.63
N ASN A 226 -26.32 -5.08 -15.89
CA ASN A 226 -25.61 -5.69 -17.02
C ASN A 226 -24.14 -5.24 -17.14
N ILE A 227 -23.83 -3.98 -16.84
CA ILE A 227 -22.48 -3.44 -16.91
C ILE A 227 -21.64 -3.90 -15.73
N ALA A 228 -22.18 -3.81 -14.51
CA ALA A 228 -21.49 -4.30 -13.32
C ALA A 228 -21.16 -5.80 -13.44
N HIS A 229 -22.13 -6.60 -13.89
CA HIS A 229 -21.95 -8.04 -14.10
C HIS A 229 -20.97 -8.38 -15.21
N ALA A 230 -20.96 -7.59 -16.29
CA ALA A 230 -19.98 -7.75 -17.35
C ALA A 230 -18.57 -7.46 -16.87
N VAL A 231 -18.37 -6.35 -16.15
CA VAL A 231 -17.07 -6.02 -15.56
C VAL A 231 -16.63 -7.11 -14.59
N TRP A 232 -17.54 -7.59 -13.73
CA TRP A 232 -17.26 -8.69 -12.81
C TRP A 232 -16.78 -9.96 -13.52
N THR A 233 -17.56 -10.45 -14.49
CA THR A 233 -17.23 -11.66 -15.25
C THR A 233 -15.98 -11.50 -16.11
N THR A 234 -15.68 -10.29 -16.60
CA THR A 234 -14.40 -10.00 -17.24
C THR A 234 -13.24 -10.07 -16.25
N LEU A 235 -13.33 -9.39 -15.10
CA LEU A 235 -12.26 -9.34 -14.10
C LEU A 235 -12.00 -10.69 -13.42
N THR A 236 -12.98 -11.60 -13.39
CA THR A 236 -12.85 -12.92 -12.77
C THR A 236 -12.59 -14.03 -13.79
N GLU A 237 -13.26 -14.01 -14.96
CA GLU A 237 -13.27 -15.12 -15.92
C GLU A 237 -12.70 -14.77 -17.30
N ARG A 238 -12.39 -13.49 -17.56
CA ARG A 238 -12.02 -12.95 -18.89
C ARG A 238 -13.13 -13.11 -19.93
N THR A 239 -14.38 -13.00 -19.50
CA THR A 239 -15.50 -12.97 -20.44
C THR A 239 -15.38 -11.77 -21.36
N GLU A 240 -15.33 -12.03 -22.66
CA GLU A 240 -15.17 -11.01 -23.71
C GLU A 240 -16.51 -10.40 -24.12
N TYR A 241 -16.49 -9.08 -24.29
CA TYR A 241 -17.63 -8.31 -24.76
C TYR A 241 -17.19 -7.44 -25.94
N ALA A 242 -17.69 -7.80 -27.12
CA ALA A 242 -17.38 -7.12 -28.37
C ALA A 242 -18.06 -5.75 -28.46
N TYR A 243 -17.66 -4.96 -29.46
CA TYR A 243 -18.27 -3.68 -29.77
C TYR A 243 -19.79 -3.81 -30.01
N ASN A 244 -20.55 -2.85 -29.51
CA ASN A 244 -22.03 -2.75 -29.49
C ASN A 244 -22.77 -3.86 -28.72
N VAL A 245 -22.10 -4.77 -28.01
CA VAL A 245 -22.79 -5.81 -27.23
C VAL A 245 -23.41 -5.25 -25.95
N LEU A 246 -22.65 -4.43 -25.22
CA LEU A 246 -23.05 -3.81 -23.96
C LEU A 246 -22.96 -2.30 -24.07
N ARG A 247 -23.72 -1.72 -25.00
CA ARG A 247 -23.78 -0.28 -25.24
C ARG A 247 -25.10 0.28 -24.72
N ASP A 248 -25.06 1.47 -24.13
CA ASP A 248 -26.24 2.22 -23.65
C ASP A 248 -27.14 1.35 -22.73
N GLN A 249 -26.53 0.63 -21.79
CA GLN A 249 -27.19 -0.28 -20.84
C GLN A 249 -27.62 0.46 -19.55
N ASN A 250 -27.80 -0.30 -18.46
CA ASN A 250 -28.04 0.30 -17.14
C ASN A 250 -26.73 0.89 -16.61
N ASN A 251 -26.74 2.19 -16.32
CA ASN A 251 -25.59 2.92 -15.81
C ASN A 251 -25.05 2.31 -14.50
N TRP A 252 -23.75 2.01 -14.46
CA TRP A 252 -23.04 1.51 -13.28
C TRP A 252 -22.22 2.64 -12.66
N VAL A 253 -22.90 3.44 -11.84
CA VAL A 253 -22.33 4.68 -11.29
C VAL A 253 -21.37 4.35 -10.14
N PRO A 254 -20.18 4.97 -10.05
CA PRO A 254 -19.29 4.78 -8.90
C PRO A 254 -19.91 5.47 -7.70
N TYR A 255 -19.21 5.64 -6.60
CA TYR A 255 -19.37 6.69 -5.61
C TYR A 255 -17.98 7.04 -5.10
N TRP A 256 -17.83 8.21 -4.49
CA TRP A 256 -16.57 8.79 -4.00
C TRP A 256 -15.85 9.67 -5.02
N ASN A 257 -15.53 10.90 -4.60
CA ASN A 257 -14.45 11.71 -5.14
C ASN A 257 -14.08 12.71 -4.04
N SER A 258 -12.85 12.64 -3.54
CA SER A 258 -12.36 13.62 -2.57
C SER A 258 -12.07 14.95 -3.27
N GLY A 259 -13.12 15.72 -3.58
CA GLY A 259 -13.00 17.16 -3.89
C GLY A 259 -13.37 17.62 -5.31
N SER A 260 -13.92 16.79 -6.20
CA SER A 260 -14.38 17.23 -7.54
C SER A 260 -15.90 17.20 -7.70
N THR A 261 -16.43 18.23 -8.37
CA THR A 261 -17.87 18.44 -8.66
C THR A 261 -18.36 17.72 -9.92
N ASN A 262 -17.47 17.05 -10.66
CA ASN A 262 -17.77 16.48 -11.99
C ASN A 262 -17.95 14.95 -11.97
N TYR A 263 -18.15 14.38 -10.79
CA TYR A 263 -18.42 12.96 -10.64
C TYR A 263 -19.76 12.61 -11.30
N GLY A 264 -19.79 11.50 -12.05
CA GLY A 264 -20.99 11.05 -12.78
C GLY A 264 -21.42 11.98 -13.93
N THR A 265 -20.50 12.80 -14.45
CA THR A 265 -20.80 13.67 -15.61
C THR A 265 -21.06 12.86 -16.87
N TYR A 266 -20.41 11.70 -16.99
CA TYR A 266 -20.55 10.79 -18.13
C TYR A 266 -21.20 9.50 -17.68
N ALA A 267 -22.01 8.91 -18.56
CA ALA A 267 -22.63 7.63 -18.31
C ALA A 267 -21.55 6.54 -18.27
N GLN A 268 -21.80 5.52 -17.46
CA GLN A 268 -20.97 4.31 -17.33
C GLN A 268 -21.87 3.14 -17.64
N ASP A 269 -22.49 3.22 -18.80
CA ASP A 269 -23.50 2.31 -19.31
C ASP A 269 -23.01 1.53 -20.55
N SER A 270 -21.73 1.71 -20.90
CA SER A 270 -21.09 1.06 -22.03
C SER A 270 -19.81 0.34 -21.61
N PHE A 271 -19.67 -0.93 -22.00
CA PHE A 271 -18.51 -1.76 -21.64
C PHE A 271 -17.99 -2.60 -22.81
N MET A 272 -16.67 -2.71 -22.91
CA MET A 272 -15.98 -3.61 -23.82
C MET A 272 -14.79 -4.27 -23.14
N TYR A 273 -14.57 -5.54 -23.47
CA TYR A 273 -13.32 -6.23 -23.26
C TYR A 273 -13.06 -7.16 -24.45
N ARG A 274 -12.10 -6.80 -25.29
CA ARG A 274 -11.87 -7.45 -26.58
C ARG A 274 -10.45 -7.24 -27.07
N ASP A 275 -10.08 -8.01 -28.11
CA ASP A 275 -8.84 -7.77 -28.83
C ASP A 275 -8.87 -6.43 -29.57
N GLN A 276 -7.79 -5.68 -29.39
CA GLN A 276 -7.42 -4.55 -30.22
C GLN A 276 -5.94 -4.71 -30.55
N ASN A 277 -5.59 -4.87 -31.81
CA ASN A 277 -4.20 -5.00 -32.28
C ASN A 277 -3.37 -6.06 -31.52
N GLY A 278 -3.99 -7.19 -31.14
CA GLY A 278 -3.31 -8.31 -30.46
C GLY A 278 -3.23 -8.19 -28.93
N ILE A 279 -3.81 -7.13 -28.34
CA ILE A 279 -3.91 -6.96 -26.90
C ILE A 279 -5.39 -6.94 -26.50
N LYS A 280 -5.80 -7.85 -25.61
CA LYS A 280 -7.10 -7.74 -24.92
C LYS A 280 -7.08 -6.49 -24.05
N SER A 281 -7.95 -5.55 -24.39
CA SER A 281 -8.05 -4.24 -23.75
C SER A 281 -9.45 -4.09 -23.16
N LEU A 282 -9.56 -3.31 -22.09
CA LEU A 282 -10.80 -3.11 -21.33
C LEU A 282 -11.21 -1.64 -21.40
N MET A 283 -12.51 -1.38 -21.53
CA MET A 283 -13.07 -0.03 -21.44
C MET A 283 -14.46 -0.01 -20.81
N LEU A 284 -14.65 0.92 -19.88
CA LEU A 284 -15.93 1.37 -19.33
C LEU A 284 -16.10 2.86 -19.66
N ASP A 285 -17.19 3.20 -20.33
CA ASP A 285 -17.48 4.53 -20.86
C ASP A 285 -18.99 4.75 -21.06
N ASP A 286 -19.35 5.78 -21.83
CA ASP A 286 -20.74 6.12 -22.18
C ASP A 286 -21.18 5.57 -23.55
N ASP A 287 -20.32 5.48 -24.58
CA ASP A 287 -20.78 5.17 -25.95
C ASP A 287 -19.98 4.11 -26.74
N GLN A 288 -19.08 3.41 -26.05
CA GLN A 288 -18.07 2.49 -26.58
C GLN A 288 -17.05 3.14 -27.52
N CYS A 289 -16.58 4.34 -27.19
CA CYS A 289 -15.47 5.02 -27.84
C CYS A 289 -14.56 5.71 -26.80
N ASP A 290 -13.27 5.89 -27.10
CA ASP A 290 -12.23 6.32 -26.14
C ASP A 290 -12.33 7.77 -25.65
N CYS A 291 -13.43 8.50 -25.92
CA CYS A 291 -13.68 9.79 -25.29
C CYS A 291 -14.46 9.58 -24.00
N TYR A 292 -14.19 10.41 -22.99
CA TYR A 292 -14.96 10.45 -21.73
C TYR A 292 -14.97 9.12 -20.98
N THR A 293 -13.93 8.31 -21.16
CA THR A 293 -13.82 7.02 -20.51
C THR A 293 -13.71 7.17 -18.99
N THR A 294 -14.19 6.15 -18.29
CA THR A 294 -14.14 6.09 -16.82
C THR A 294 -13.15 5.04 -16.33
N LEU A 295 -12.95 3.97 -17.09
CA LEU A 295 -11.91 2.99 -16.79
C LEU A 295 -11.44 2.40 -18.12
N GLN A 296 -10.18 2.62 -18.48
CA GLN A 296 -9.62 2.09 -19.71
C GLN A 296 -8.20 1.58 -19.49
N MET A 297 -7.92 0.39 -20.02
CA MET A 297 -6.65 -0.30 -19.89
C MET A 297 -6.29 -1.01 -21.19
N GLY A 298 -5.02 -0.96 -21.59
CA GLY A 298 -4.52 -1.55 -22.82
C GLY A 298 -4.48 -0.52 -23.94
N HIS A 299 -5.06 -0.85 -25.10
CA HIS A 299 -5.25 0.10 -26.18
C HIS A 299 -6.55 0.88 -26.01
N SER A 300 -6.59 2.08 -26.61
CA SER A 300 -7.85 2.78 -26.85
C SER A 300 -8.80 1.90 -27.67
N LEU A 301 -10.10 1.96 -27.35
CA LEU A 301 -11.14 1.18 -28.01
C LEU A 301 -12.21 2.09 -28.62
N CYS A 302 -12.59 1.80 -29.85
CA CYS A 302 -13.77 2.31 -30.56
C CYS A 302 -14.07 1.35 -31.74
N SER A 303 -15.13 1.57 -32.54
CA SER A 303 -15.65 0.59 -33.52
C SER A 303 -14.62 -0.25 -34.31
N GLY A 304 -13.57 0.36 -34.86
CA GLY A 304 -12.48 -0.32 -35.58
C GLY A 304 -11.09 0.28 -35.37
N GLY A 305 -10.91 1.03 -34.29
CA GLY A 305 -9.72 1.83 -33.99
C GLY A 305 -9.98 2.73 -32.81
N THR A 306 -9.55 3.99 -32.89
CA THR A 306 -9.69 4.97 -31.81
C THR A 306 -10.21 6.30 -32.36
N SER A 307 -10.93 7.08 -31.56
CA SER A 307 -11.29 8.45 -31.90
C SER A 307 -10.07 9.38 -31.84
N SER A 308 -9.08 9.04 -31.00
CA SER A 308 -7.82 9.76 -30.83
C SER A 308 -6.79 9.52 -31.96
N GLY A 309 -6.97 8.48 -32.76
CA GLY A 309 -6.04 8.04 -33.82
C GLY A 309 -4.76 7.38 -33.31
N ARG A 310 -4.76 6.88 -32.06
CA ARG A 310 -3.58 6.34 -31.34
C ARG A 310 -3.74 4.86 -30.98
N ASP A 311 -4.05 4.05 -31.99
CA ASP A 311 -4.43 2.63 -31.88
C ASP A 311 -3.35 1.68 -31.32
N ASN A 312 -2.14 2.15 -31.04
CA ASN A 312 -1.00 1.31 -30.64
C ASN A 312 -0.25 1.83 -29.39
N ILE A 313 -0.86 2.74 -28.64
CA ILE A 313 -0.32 3.16 -27.35
C ILE A 313 -0.91 2.26 -26.27
N LEU A 314 -0.07 1.81 -25.35
CA LEU A 314 -0.42 0.89 -24.27
C LEU A 314 -0.27 1.57 -22.92
N GLY A 315 -1.22 1.33 -22.04
CA GLY A 315 -1.19 1.78 -20.66
C GLY A 315 -2.60 1.86 -20.10
N PRO A 316 -2.78 2.57 -18.98
CA PRO A 316 -4.09 2.97 -18.49
C PRO A 316 -4.46 4.39 -18.96
N ASP A 317 -5.74 4.72 -18.91
CA ASP A 317 -6.21 6.12 -18.86
C ASP A 317 -6.47 6.55 -17.40
N ASN A 318 -6.65 7.85 -17.18
CA ASN A 318 -7.20 8.40 -15.95
C ASN A 318 -8.66 7.97 -15.85
N ILE A 319 -9.11 7.75 -14.62
CA ILE A 319 -10.50 7.31 -14.39
C ILE A 319 -11.51 8.46 -14.51
N TYR A 320 -11.03 9.69 -14.63
CA TYR A 320 -11.81 10.84 -15.02
C TYR A 320 -11.19 11.46 -16.27
N ASP A 321 -11.82 11.20 -17.42
CA ASP A 321 -11.44 11.81 -18.69
C ASP A 321 -12.44 12.92 -19.11
N PRO A 322 -12.05 14.20 -19.12
CA PRO A 322 -12.90 15.29 -19.59
C PRO A 322 -12.87 15.49 -21.12
N GLY A 323 -12.27 14.58 -21.89
CA GLY A 323 -12.15 14.70 -23.34
C GLY A 323 -11.84 13.37 -24.02
N CYS A 324 -11.14 13.43 -25.15
CA CYS A 324 -10.68 12.25 -25.88
C CYS A 324 -9.20 12.01 -25.56
N ASN A 325 -8.91 11.78 -24.28
CA ASN A 325 -7.60 11.28 -23.91
C ASN A 325 -7.55 9.78 -24.26
N TYR A 326 -6.36 9.19 -24.10
CA TYR A 326 -6.13 7.81 -24.48
C TYR A 326 -5.22 7.14 -23.45
N PRO A 327 -5.24 5.80 -23.36
CA PRO A 327 -4.34 5.07 -22.51
C PRO A 327 -2.89 5.32 -22.93
N GLU A 328 -2.03 5.63 -21.97
CA GLU A 328 -0.63 5.87 -22.27
C GLU A 328 0.31 5.49 -21.12
N PRO A 329 1.58 5.14 -21.42
CA PRO A 329 2.50 4.65 -20.41
C PRO A 329 2.74 5.64 -19.27
N GLY A 330 2.63 6.94 -19.55
CA GLY A 330 2.88 8.02 -18.58
C GLY A 330 1.80 8.17 -17.49
N LYS A 331 0.68 7.46 -17.61
CA LYS A 331 -0.39 7.45 -16.60
C LYS A 331 -0.18 6.29 -15.63
N SER A 332 -0.81 6.40 -14.45
CA SER A 332 -0.84 5.30 -13.49
C SER A 332 -2.26 5.04 -13.03
N LEU A 333 -2.52 3.77 -12.73
CA LEU A 333 -3.81 3.27 -12.29
C LEU A 333 -3.60 2.09 -11.36
N TYR A 334 -4.39 2.04 -10.30
CA TYR A 334 -4.35 1.00 -9.27
C TYR A 334 -5.79 0.55 -9.01
N LEU A 335 -6.05 -0.76 -9.11
CA LEU A 335 -7.35 -1.34 -8.83
C LEU A 335 -7.29 -2.26 -7.62
N TYR A 336 -8.28 -2.10 -6.77
CA TYR A 336 -8.42 -2.83 -5.52
C TYR A 336 -9.82 -3.47 -5.43
N PHE A 337 -9.91 -4.60 -4.74
CA PHE A 337 -11.18 -5.25 -4.41
C PHE A 337 -11.49 -5.06 -2.93
N ARG A 338 -12.77 -5.18 -2.56
CA ARG A 338 -13.22 -5.09 -1.17
C ARG A 338 -12.67 -6.28 -0.40
N ASP A 339 -11.89 -5.96 0.62
CA ASP A 339 -11.22 -6.94 1.46
C ASP A 339 -11.68 -6.70 2.91
N ASP A 340 -12.57 -7.56 3.39
CA ASP A 340 -12.97 -7.53 4.79
C ASP A 340 -11.84 -8.18 5.60
N ASP A 341 -11.33 -7.48 6.61
CA ASP A 341 -10.31 -8.04 7.50
C ASP A 341 -11.01 -9.06 8.41
N ASP A 342 -10.91 -10.33 8.02
CA ASP A 342 -11.59 -11.43 8.71
C ASP A 342 -11.03 -11.62 10.12
N CYS A 343 -9.82 -11.13 10.40
CA CYS A 343 -9.21 -11.17 11.71
C CYS A 343 -9.68 -10.07 12.67
N LEU A 344 -10.39 -9.03 12.20
CA LEU A 344 -10.98 -8.02 13.08
C LEU A 344 -12.24 -8.52 13.81
N VAL A 345 -12.93 -9.49 13.24
CA VAL A 345 -14.21 -10.00 13.76
C VAL A 345 -14.12 -11.43 14.30
N ASN A 346 -13.04 -12.15 14.02
CA ASN A 346 -12.84 -13.53 14.44
C ASN A 346 -11.69 -13.67 15.44
N ASP A 347 -11.98 -14.25 16.61
CA ASP A 347 -10.98 -14.52 17.65
C ASP A 347 -10.37 -15.92 17.46
N CYS A 348 -9.05 -15.97 17.38
CA CYS A 348 -8.29 -17.21 17.46
C CYS A 348 -8.09 -17.65 18.92
N ALA A 349 -7.91 -18.96 19.13
CA ALA A 349 -7.69 -19.51 20.47
C ALA A 349 -6.41 -18.92 21.11
N PRO A 350 -6.35 -18.78 22.45
CA PRO A 350 -5.15 -18.27 23.12
C PRO A 350 -3.89 -19.04 22.71
N GLY A 351 -2.87 -18.31 22.23
CA GLY A 351 -1.61 -18.88 21.74
C GLY A 351 -1.56 -19.17 20.24
N THR A 352 -2.61 -18.83 19.48
CA THR A 352 -2.62 -18.87 18.01
C THR A 352 -2.73 -17.47 17.41
N LEU A 353 -2.20 -17.29 16.19
CA LEU A 353 -2.26 -16.03 15.44
C LEU A 353 -3.36 -16.13 14.37
N CYS A 354 -4.21 -15.12 14.26
CA CYS A 354 -5.12 -14.99 13.12
C CYS A 354 -4.34 -14.52 11.89
N VAL A 355 -4.47 -15.28 10.80
CA VAL A 355 -3.97 -14.94 9.48
C VAL A 355 -5.18 -14.64 8.61
N ASP A 356 -5.21 -13.41 8.10
CA ASP A 356 -6.24 -12.89 7.22
C ASP A 356 -6.12 -13.55 5.84
N GLY A 357 -7.25 -13.83 5.22
CA GLY A 357 -7.34 -14.51 3.94
C GLY A 357 -8.38 -13.85 3.04
N ILE A 358 -8.60 -14.42 1.85
CA ILE A 358 -9.64 -13.92 0.94
C ILE A 358 -10.98 -14.48 1.44
N ASN A 359 -11.80 -13.64 2.08
CA ASN A 359 -13.09 -14.01 2.69
C ASN A 359 -13.01 -15.21 3.66
N THR A 360 -11.83 -15.44 4.25
CA THR A 360 -11.55 -16.53 5.18
C THR A 360 -10.45 -16.11 6.15
N TYR A 361 -10.36 -16.77 7.31
CA TYR A 361 -9.23 -16.62 8.22
C TYR A 361 -8.69 -17.99 8.63
N THR A 362 -7.41 -18.03 9.00
CA THR A 362 -6.76 -19.23 9.56
C THR A 362 -6.11 -18.88 10.90
N CYS A 363 -6.29 -19.74 11.90
CA CYS A 363 -5.54 -19.64 13.17
C CYS A 363 -4.31 -20.56 13.12
N VAL A 364 -3.11 -19.99 13.24
CA VAL A 364 -1.82 -20.72 13.18
C VAL A 364 -1.06 -20.71 14.48
#